data_AF-A0AAE7AZY1-F1
#
_entry.id   AF-A0AAE7AZY1-F1
#
_cell.length_a   1.000
_cell.length_b   1.000
_cell.length_c   1.000
_cell.angle_alpha   90.00
_cell.angle_beta   90.00
_cell.angle_gamma   90.00
#
_symmetry.space_group_name_H-M   'P 1'
#
loop_
_entity.id
_entity.type
_entity.pdbx_description
1 polymer ?
#
loop_
_entity_poly.entity_id
_entity_poly.type
_entity_poly.pdbx_seq_one_letter_code
_entity_poly.pdbx_strand_id
1 'polypeptide(L)' 'MAKNKPKGDIGELNLIHDVEMGRGQVKDNALKAMVTSKLYRAKVEKAKKGKGSYQRNMKHKGKEPYSKAA' A
#
# COMPACT_ATOMS: atom_id res chain seq x y z
N MET A 1 34.39 -34.12 19.12
CA MET A 1 33.45 -34.01 17.99
C MET A 1 32.29 -33.11 18.41
N ALA A 2 32.27 -31.85 17.95
CA ALA A 2 31.21 -30.90 18.30
C ALA A 2 29.93 -31.26 17.52
N LYS A 3 28.84 -31.56 18.23
CA LYS A 3 27.55 -31.88 17.63
C LYS A 3 26.93 -30.58 17.09
N ASN A 4 26.79 -30.48 15.78
CA ASN A 4 26.06 -29.38 15.12
C ASN A 4 24.59 -29.41 15.58
N LYS A 5 24.15 -28.34 16.25
CA LYS A 5 22.75 -28.14 16.61
C LYS A 5 21.98 -27.76 15.33
N PRO A 6 20.84 -28.41 15.02
CA PRO A 6 20.03 -28.03 13.86
C PRO A 6 19.59 -26.57 14.04
N LYS A 7 19.82 -25.75 13.02
CA LYS A 7 19.20 -24.42 12.93
C LYS A 7 17.70 -24.69 12.81
N GLY A 8 16.97 -24.41 13.88
CA GLY A 8 15.53 -24.64 13.93
C GLY A 8 14.87 -23.96 12.74
N ASP A 9 14.08 -24.73 12.01
CA ASP A 9 13.16 -24.22 11.01
C ASP A 9 12.31 -23.15 11.70
N ILE A 10 12.47 -21.90 11.25
CA ILE A 10 11.68 -20.78 11.75
C ILE A 10 10.24 -21.03 11.31
N GLY A 11 9.51 -21.67 12.22
CA GLY A 11 8.12 -22.07 12.03
C GLY A 11 7.27 -20.90 11.56
N GLU A 12 6.40 -21.22 10.61
CA GLU A 12 5.39 -20.34 10.04
C GLU A 12 4.51 -19.78 11.15
N LEU A 13 4.83 -18.57 11.60
CA LEU A 13 3.86 -17.71 12.28
C LEU A 13 3.02 -17.09 11.17
N ASN A 14 1.84 -17.65 10.93
CA ASN A 14 0.83 -17.02 10.07
C ASN A 14 0.38 -15.70 10.73
N LEU A 15 1.12 -14.63 10.44
CA LEU A 15 0.67 -13.27 10.73
C LEU A 15 -0.51 -12.99 9.79
N ILE A 16 -1.62 -12.53 10.38
CA ILE A 16 -2.93 -12.34 9.73
C ILE A 16 -2.89 -11.43 8.48
N HIS A 17 -1.77 -10.74 8.22
CA HIS A 17 -1.57 -9.91 7.05
C HIS A 17 -0.16 -10.05 6.47
N ASP A 18 0.07 -11.11 5.70
CA ASP A 18 1.20 -11.14 4.77
C ASP A 18 0.97 -10.07 3.69
N VAL A 19 1.67 -8.94 3.82
CA VAL A 19 1.65 -7.86 2.84
C VAL A 19 2.74 -8.12 1.82
N GLU A 20 2.35 -8.36 0.56
CA GLU A 20 3.29 -8.55 -0.52
C GLU A 20 4.06 -7.25 -0.81
N MET A 21 5.33 -7.21 -0.39
CA MET A 21 6.18 -6.02 -0.53
C MET A 21 6.88 -5.92 -1.90
N GLY A 22 6.76 -6.95 -2.75
CA GLY A 22 7.35 -7.00 -4.10
C GLY A 22 8.89 -6.94 -4.11
N ARG A 23 9.55 -7.31 -3.00
CA ARG A 23 11.02 -7.30 -2.84
C ARG A 23 11.66 -8.69 -2.75
N GLY A 24 10.86 -9.75 -2.91
CA GLY A 24 11.31 -11.12 -2.72
C GLY A 24 11.79 -11.37 -1.28
N GLN A 25 12.70 -12.33 -1.11
CA GLN A 25 13.27 -12.66 0.19
C GLN A 25 14.28 -11.59 0.64
N VAL A 26 13.98 -10.90 1.74
CA VAL A 26 14.85 -9.89 2.33
C VAL A 26 15.93 -10.58 3.17
N LYS A 27 17.20 -10.42 2.78
CA LYS A 27 18.35 -11.06 3.45
C LYS A 27 19.10 -10.16 4.44
N ASP A 28 18.97 -8.84 4.27
CA ASP A 28 19.68 -7.83 5.06
C ASP A 28 18.72 -7.19 6.08
N ASN A 29 18.18 -6.00 5.80
CA ASN A 29 17.32 -5.27 6.72
C ASN A 29 15.84 -5.24 6.27
N ALA A 30 14.96 -5.74 7.13
CA ALA A 30 13.51 -5.77 6.92
C ALA A 30 12.89 -4.35 6.84
N LEU A 31 13.22 -3.44 7.75
CA LEU A 31 12.66 -2.08 7.77
C LEU A 31 13.05 -1.27 6.53
N LYS A 32 14.30 -1.43 6.07
CA LYS A 32 14.79 -0.78 4.84
C LYS A 32 14.02 -1.29 3.61
N ALA A 33 13.77 -2.60 3.54
CA ALA A 33 12.96 -3.18 2.48
C ALA A 33 11.51 -2.70 2.55
N MET A 34 10.97 -2.54 3.77
CA MET A 34 9.62 -2.02 3.98
C MET A 34 9.49 -0.58 3.50
N VAL A 35 10.30 0.35 4.02
CA VAL A 35 10.21 1.79 3.70
C VAL A 35 10.31 2.07 2.20
N THR A 36 11.06 1.25 1.48
CA THR A 36 11.25 1.42 0.03
C THR A 36 10.20 0.67 -0.82
N SER A 37 9.33 -0.14 -0.21
CA SER A 37 8.31 -0.91 -0.91
C SER A 37 7.17 -0.03 -1.45
N LYS A 38 6.28 -0.63 -2.25
CA LYS A 38 5.08 0.04 -2.78
C LYS A 38 4.13 0.53 -1.68
N LEU A 39 4.19 -0.06 -0.49
CA LEU A 39 3.31 0.29 0.63
C LEU A 39 3.53 1.73 1.10
N TYR A 40 4.79 2.13 1.24
CA TYR A 40 5.19 3.41 1.84
C TYR A 40 5.54 4.48 0.80
N ARG A 41 4.99 4.39 -0.42
CA ARG A 41 5.15 5.45 -1.41
C ARG A 41 4.39 6.72 -1.01
N ALA A 42 4.96 7.88 -1.35
CA ALA A 42 4.25 9.14 -1.23
C ALA A 42 2.97 9.12 -2.08
N LYS A 43 1.83 9.38 -1.45
CA LYS A 43 0.53 9.53 -2.13
C LYS A 43 0.27 11.02 -2.32
N VAL A 44 -0.09 11.41 -3.55
CA VAL A 44 -0.42 12.79 -3.89
C VAL A 44 -1.91 12.87 -4.16
N GLU A 45 -2.59 13.79 -3.49
CA GLU A 45 -4.01 14.05 -3.72
C GLU A 45 -4.20 14.93 -4.97
N LYS A 46 -5.28 14.67 -5.71
CA LYS A 46 -5.65 15.49 -6.85
C LYS A 46 -6.25 16.81 -6.35
N ALA A 47 -5.61 17.92 -6.71
CA ALA A 47 -6.12 19.25 -6.39
C ALA A 47 -7.51 19.50 -7.00
N LYS A 48 -8.37 20.24 -6.27
CA LYS A 48 -9.72 20.61 -6.73
C LYS A 48 -9.73 21.75 -7.75
N LYS A 49 -8.72 22.62 -7.73
CA LYS A 49 -8.57 23.78 -8.62
C LYS A 49 -7.10 23.97 -9.00
N GLY A 50 -6.83 24.55 -10.18
CA GLY A 50 -5.48 24.87 -10.65
C GLY A 50 -4.87 23.80 -11.56
N LYS A 51 -3.54 23.63 -11.50
CA LYS A 51 -2.83 22.68 -12.37
C LYS A 51 -3.22 21.24 -12.02
N GLY A 52 -3.57 20.47 -13.06
CA GLY A 52 -3.92 19.06 -12.89
C GLY A 52 -5.28 18.80 -12.23
N SER A 53 -6.10 19.84 -12.00
CA SER A 53 -7.43 19.66 -11.37
C SER A 53 -8.53 19.27 -12.35
N TYR A 54 -8.33 19.44 -13.66
CA TYR A 54 -9.35 19.16 -14.68
C TYR A 54 -9.78 17.68 -14.64
N GLN A 55 -11.10 17.45 -14.69
CA GLN A 55 -11.74 16.14 -14.77
C GLN A 55 -12.76 16.18 -15.92
N ARG A 56 -12.63 15.26 -16.91
CA ARG A 56 -13.57 15.23 -18.05
C ARG A 56 -15.01 14.92 -17.63
N ASN A 57 -15.16 14.08 -16.59
CA ASN A 57 -16.46 13.71 -16.03
C ASN A 57 -16.44 14.05 -14.53
N MET A 58 -17.36 14.92 -14.12
CA MET A 58 -17.59 15.24 -12.72
C MET A 58 -18.40 14.14 -12.03
N LYS A 59 -18.25 13.99 -10.71
CA LYS A 59 -18.94 12.97 -9.89
C LYS A 59 -20.46 12.92 -10.10
N HIS A 60 -21.08 14.07 -10.33
CA HIS A 60 -22.54 14.23 -10.47
C HIS A 60 -22.94 14.85 -11.81
N LYS A 61 -22.35 14.38 -12.92
CA LYS A 61 -22.72 14.85 -14.26
C LYS A 61 -24.19 14.48 -14.55
N GLY A 62 -25.04 15.48 -14.79
CA GLY A 62 -26.46 15.30 -15.09
C GLY A 62 -27.39 15.08 -13.89
N LYS A 63 -26.88 15.22 -12.66
CA LYS A 63 -27.71 15.25 -11.44
C LYS A 63 -27.58 16.63 -10.80
N GLU A 64 -28.69 17.33 -10.63
CA GLU A 64 -28.68 18.58 -9.87
C GLU A 64 -28.35 18.28 -8.39
N PRO A 65 -27.49 19.06 -7.74
CA PRO A 65 -27.11 18.87 -6.34
C PRO A 65 -28.27 19.11 -5.36
N TYR A 66 -29.39 19.68 -5.83
CA TYR A 66 -30.60 19.91 -5.07
C TYR A 66 -31.80 19.65 -5.97
N SER A 67 -32.24 18.40 -6.02
CA SER A 67 -33.65 18.14 -6.30
C SER A 67 -34.43 18.74 -5.13
N LYS A 68 -34.93 19.97 -5.28
CA LYS A 68 -35.99 20.49 -4.41
C LYS A 68 -37.21 19.59 -4.63
N ALA A 69 -37.32 18.53 -3.85
CA ALA A 69 -38.59 17.86 -3.64
C ALA A 69 -39.43 18.84 -2.81
N ALA A 70 -40.33 19.54 -3.49
CA ALA A 70 -41.44 20.27 -2.89
C ALA A 70 -42.50 19.27 -2.39
#